data_AF-F5Z1F9-F1
#
_entry.id   AF-F5Z1F9-F1
#
_cell.length_a   1.000
_cell.length_b   1.000
_cell.length_c   1.000
_cell.angle_alpha   90.00
_cell.angle_beta   90.00
_cell.angle_gamma   90.00
#
_symmetry.space_group_name_H-M   'P 1'
#
loop_
_entity.id
_entity.type
_entity.pdbx_description
1 polymer ?
#
loop_
_entity_poly.entity_id
_entity_poly.type
_entity_poly.pdbx_seq_one_letter_code
_entity_poly.pdbx_strand_id
1 'polypeptide(L)'
;MGFRPYTDLVGLAKQLIAVSTAPARIGLSIADAGLGVATAALGLARQTLGEPETHGPANSMAQMLGLEDAIARANRLAKLMDDDAPLGRALAPGGPADRLLAPGGLVDQLTGPGGVLDRLTAEGGGLQRALQPGGLVDQLTDENGLIERLLSEDGLADRLLAEGGLIDKLTARNGPLEQLANVADTLSRLAPGMEALEPAIETLQEAVIALTMVVNPLSNIAERIPLLPRRSSRRPPPPRTVRSQRVVDPDPTDLERPTEPH
;
A
#
# COMPACT_ATOMS: atom_id res chain seq x y z
N MET A 1 20.69 -18.26 -48.74
CA MET A 1 21.29 -16.96 -48.40
C MET A 1 20.25 -15.89 -48.69
N GLY A 2 19.55 -15.40 -47.67
CA GLY A 2 18.46 -14.43 -47.82
C GLY A 2 18.65 -13.28 -46.85
N PHE A 3 19.32 -12.23 -47.32
CA PHE A 3 19.59 -11.00 -46.60
C PHE A 3 18.31 -10.15 -46.49
N ARG A 4 17.94 -9.72 -45.27
CA ARG A 4 17.05 -8.57 -45.04
C ARG A 4 17.61 -7.67 -43.93
N PRO A 5 18.41 -6.63 -44.25
CA PRO A 5 18.85 -5.64 -43.27
C PRO A 5 18.41 -4.21 -43.66
N TYR A 6 17.11 -3.93 -43.76
CA TYR A 6 16.64 -2.57 -44.08
C TYR A 6 15.51 -2.04 -43.21
N THR A 7 14.89 -2.87 -42.36
CA THR A 7 13.79 -2.43 -41.48
C THR A 7 14.25 -1.85 -40.15
N ASP A 8 15.41 -2.27 -39.62
CA ASP A 8 15.88 -1.84 -38.29
C ASP A 8 16.53 -0.46 -38.30
N LEU A 9 17.26 -0.09 -39.37
CA LEU A 9 17.91 1.22 -39.48
C LEU A 9 16.90 2.36 -39.61
N VAL A 10 15.76 2.12 -40.26
CA VAL A 10 14.68 3.12 -40.38
C VAL A 10 13.97 3.31 -39.04
N GLY A 11 13.88 2.28 -38.20
CA GLY A 11 13.35 2.36 -36.84
C GLY A 11 14.26 3.15 -35.89
N LEU A 12 15.57 2.87 -35.93
CA LEU A 12 16.57 3.57 -35.13
C LEU A 12 16.73 5.04 -35.53
N ALA A 13 16.68 5.36 -36.82
CA ALA A 13 16.70 6.75 -37.28
C ALA A 13 15.47 7.54 -36.78
N LYS A 14 14.29 6.93 -36.76
CA LYS A 14 13.07 7.56 -36.22
C LYS A 14 13.14 7.78 -34.71
N GLN A 15 13.72 6.85 -33.95
CA GLN A 15 13.91 6.99 -32.51
C GLN A 15 14.97 8.04 -32.14
N LEU A 16 16.07 8.14 -32.89
CA LEU A 16 17.08 9.19 -32.69
C LEU A 16 16.57 10.60 -33.03
N ILE A 17 15.73 10.73 -34.07
CA ILE A 17 15.06 12.01 -34.38
C ILE A 17 14.04 12.38 -33.31
N ALA A 18 13.30 11.40 -32.76
CA ALA A 18 12.36 11.63 -31.65
C ALA A 18 13.07 12.08 -30.36
N VAL A 19 14.26 11.54 -30.07
CA VAL A 19 15.06 11.92 -28.90
C VAL A 19 15.74 13.28 -29.09
N SER A 20 16.25 13.61 -30.28
CA SER A 20 16.90 14.91 -30.51
C SER A 20 15.94 16.10 -30.56
N THR A 21 14.66 15.86 -30.88
CA THR A 21 13.63 16.91 -30.95
C THR A 21 12.77 17.01 -29.67
N ALA A 22 13.00 16.15 -28.67
CA ALA A 22 12.29 16.16 -27.40
C ALA A 22 12.45 17.47 -26.59
N PRO A 23 13.64 18.10 -26.49
CA PRO A 23 13.80 19.34 -25.72
C PRO A 23 13.10 20.55 -26.37
N ALA A 24 13.08 20.61 -27.70
CA ALA A 24 12.41 21.68 -28.42
C ALA A 24 10.88 21.67 -28.21
N ARG A 25 10.29 20.47 -27.99
CA ARG A 25 8.85 20.33 -27.69
C ARG A 25 8.47 20.77 -26.28
N ILE A 26 9.40 20.67 -25.32
CA ILE A 26 9.21 21.14 -23.94
C ILE A 26 9.34 22.68 -23.89
N GLY A 27 10.20 23.29 -24.70
CA GLY A 27 10.28 24.75 -24.83
C GLY A 27 9.06 25.38 -25.50
N LEU A 28 8.49 24.71 -26.52
CA LEU A 28 7.29 25.19 -27.22
C LEU A 28 6.04 25.19 -26.32
N SER A 29 5.91 24.20 -25.41
CA SER A 29 4.76 24.15 -24.49
C SER A 29 4.80 25.22 -23.40
N ILE A 30 5.99 25.70 -23.01
CA ILE A 30 6.15 26.82 -22.07
C ILE A 30 5.86 28.16 -22.76
N ALA A 31 6.22 28.30 -24.04
CA ALA A 31 5.88 29.49 -24.83
C ALA A 31 4.36 29.64 -25.05
N ASP A 32 3.64 28.53 -25.28
CA ASP A 32 2.17 28.52 -25.40
C ASP A 32 1.48 28.95 -24.10
N ALA A 33 2.01 28.56 -22.93
CA ALA A 33 1.48 28.99 -21.63
C ALA A 33 1.66 30.51 -21.41
N GLY A 34 2.79 31.08 -21.85
CA GLY A 34 3.06 32.52 -21.75
C GLY A 34 2.18 33.37 -22.67
N LEU A 35 1.95 32.90 -23.90
CA LEU A 35 1.05 33.57 -24.86
C LEU A 35 -0.41 33.56 -24.38
N GLY A 36 -0.85 32.50 -23.71
CA GLY A 36 -2.20 32.40 -23.13
C GLY A 36 -2.45 33.42 -22.00
N VAL A 37 -1.47 33.62 -21.12
CA VAL A 37 -1.57 34.63 -20.04
C VAL A 37 -1.53 36.04 -20.59
N ALA A 38 -0.68 36.31 -21.60
CA ALA A 38 -0.61 37.62 -22.23
C ALA A 38 -1.92 37.96 -22.98
N THR A 39 -2.53 37.01 -23.68
CA THR A 39 -3.83 37.21 -24.35
C THR A 39 -4.99 37.38 -23.37
N ALA A 40 -4.98 36.65 -22.25
CA ALA A 40 -5.97 36.82 -21.18
C ALA A 40 -5.85 38.20 -20.50
N ALA A 41 -4.63 38.67 -20.25
CA ALA A 41 -4.38 40.01 -19.70
C ALA A 41 -4.77 41.12 -20.68
N LEU A 42 -4.49 40.94 -21.98
CA LEU A 42 -4.89 41.89 -23.02
C LEU A 42 -6.42 41.96 -23.20
N GLY A 43 -7.10 40.81 -23.03
CA GLY A 43 -8.56 40.71 -23.07
C GLY A 43 -9.23 41.44 -21.91
N LEU A 44 -8.69 41.30 -20.69
CA LEU A 44 -9.16 42.06 -19.52
C LEU A 44 -8.89 43.55 -19.65
N ALA A 45 -7.72 43.94 -20.16
CA ALA A 45 -7.40 45.35 -20.40
C ALA A 45 -8.37 45.98 -21.44
N ARG A 46 -8.66 45.29 -22.54
CA ARG A 46 -9.64 45.75 -23.55
C ARG A 46 -11.07 45.80 -23.01
N GLN A 47 -11.46 44.84 -22.16
CA GLN A 47 -12.76 44.82 -21.49
C GLN A 47 -12.94 46.04 -20.56
N THR A 48 -11.85 46.49 -19.90
CA THR A 48 -11.88 47.69 -19.04
C THR A 48 -11.79 49.01 -19.80
N LEU A 49 -11.28 48.98 -21.04
CA LEU A 49 -11.12 50.16 -21.91
C LEU A 49 -12.36 50.46 -22.77
N GLY A 50 -13.38 49.60 -22.77
CA GLY A 50 -14.71 49.95 -23.27
C GLY A 50 -14.77 50.31 -24.75
N GLU A 51 -13.97 49.67 -25.60
CA GLU A 51 -14.10 49.80 -27.06
C GLU A 51 -15.10 48.78 -27.61
N PRO A 52 -16.13 49.20 -28.35
CA PRO A 52 -17.11 48.29 -28.93
C PRO A 52 -16.60 47.77 -30.28
N GLU A 53 -15.87 46.66 -30.27
CA GLU A 53 -15.54 45.93 -31.51
C GLU A 53 -16.42 44.67 -31.62
N THR A 54 -17.40 44.80 -32.52
CA THR A 54 -18.05 43.80 -33.39
C THR A 54 -17.94 42.31 -32.99
N HIS A 55 -19.08 41.74 -32.58
CA HIS A 55 -19.24 40.34 -32.21
C HIS A 55 -19.10 39.39 -33.42
N GLY A 56 -18.09 38.52 -33.40
CA GLY A 56 -18.04 37.28 -34.19
C GLY A 56 -18.48 36.06 -33.35
N PRO A 57 -19.11 35.03 -33.94
CA PRO A 57 -19.85 33.97 -33.24
C PRO A 57 -19.00 32.90 -32.53
N ALA A 58 -17.71 33.15 -32.24
CA ALA A 58 -16.80 32.13 -31.71
C ALA A 58 -16.79 31.99 -30.17
N ASN A 59 -17.31 32.97 -29.43
CA ASN A 59 -17.24 32.95 -27.95
C ASN A 59 -18.31 32.07 -27.29
N SER A 60 -19.43 31.80 -27.96
CA SER A 60 -20.52 30.99 -27.39
C SER A 60 -20.19 29.49 -27.31
N MET A 61 -19.32 28.97 -28.19
CA MET A 61 -18.97 27.54 -28.21
C MET A 61 -17.88 27.17 -27.20
N ALA A 62 -16.92 28.06 -26.92
CA ALA A 62 -15.92 27.85 -25.86
C ALA A 62 -16.56 27.90 -24.47
N GLN A 63 -17.54 28.80 -24.27
CA GLN A 63 -18.30 28.89 -23.02
C GLN A 63 -19.19 27.66 -22.80
N MET A 64 -19.79 27.10 -23.86
CA MET A 64 -20.59 25.87 -23.78
C MET A 64 -19.70 24.70 -23.35
N LEU A 65 -18.62 24.44 -24.10
CA LEU A 65 -17.71 23.32 -23.83
C LEU A 65 -17.06 23.38 -22.45
N GLY A 66 -16.69 24.58 -21.96
CA GLY A 66 -16.14 24.75 -20.61
C GLY A 66 -17.16 24.58 -19.49
N LEU A 67 -18.43 24.91 -19.75
CA LEU A 67 -19.51 24.79 -18.76
C LEU A 67 -19.94 23.33 -18.58
N GLU A 68 -20.05 22.57 -19.67
CA GLU A 68 -20.36 21.13 -19.59
C GLU A 68 -19.28 20.37 -18.80
N ASP A 69 -18.00 20.66 -19.03
CA ASP A 69 -16.89 20.06 -18.28
C ASP A 69 -16.86 20.47 -16.81
N ALA A 70 -17.18 21.74 -16.52
CA ALA A 70 -17.32 22.22 -15.15
C ALA A 70 -18.48 21.54 -14.41
N ILE A 71 -19.62 21.36 -15.07
CA ILE A 71 -20.79 20.66 -14.53
C ILE A 71 -20.48 19.18 -14.31
N ALA A 72 -19.81 18.52 -15.25
CA ALA A 72 -19.39 17.14 -15.10
C ALA A 72 -18.42 16.97 -13.92
N ARG A 73 -17.47 17.90 -13.74
CA ARG A 73 -16.54 17.91 -12.60
C ARG A 73 -17.26 18.16 -11.28
N ALA A 74 -18.20 19.10 -11.25
CA ALA A 74 -19.02 19.38 -10.07
C ALA A 74 -19.87 18.17 -9.66
N ASN A 75 -20.49 17.48 -10.62
CA ASN A 75 -21.27 16.27 -10.36
C ASN A 75 -20.41 15.11 -9.85
N ARG A 76 -19.18 14.96 -10.35
CA ARG A 76 -18.22 13.97 -9.81
C ARG A 76 -17.79 14.31 -8.39
N LEU A 77 -17.55 15.59 -8.09
CA LEU A 77 -17.24 16.03 -6.71
C LEU A 77 -18.43 15.80 -5.78
N ALA A 78 -19.64 16.14 -6.22
CA ALA A 78 -20.86 15.87 -5.45
C ALA A 78 -21.01 14.38 -5.14
N LYS A 79 -20.69 13.49 -6.10
CA LYS A 79 -20.75 12.04 -5.86
C LYS A 79 -19.70 11.54 -4.88
N LEU A 80 -18.55 12.21 -4.78
CA LEU A 80 -17.51 11.91 -3.80
C LEU A 80 -17.83 12.45 -2.40
N MET A 81 -18.57 13.55 -2.32
CA MET A 81 -19.03 14.17 -1.07
C MET A 81 -20.26 13.47 -0.47
N ASP A 82 -20.85 12.51 -1.18
CA ASP A 82 -21.96 11.67 -0.72
C ASP A 82 -21.57 10.94 0.58
N ASP A 83 -22.47 10.85 1.57
CA ASP A 83 -22.14 10.35 2.92
C ASP A 83 -21.66 8.89 2.92
N ASP A 84 -22.15 8.10 1.96
CA ASP A 84 -21.76 6.71 1.75
C ASP A 84 -20.44 6.56 0.97
N ALA A 85 -20.00 7.62 0.29
CA ALA A 85 -18.74 7.64 -0.42
C ALA A 85 -17.56 7.77 0.57
N PRO A 86 -16.36 7.29 0.20
CA PRO A 86 -15.21 7.30 1.10
C PRO A 86 -14.84 8.70 1.60
N LEU A 87 -14.95 9.72 0.76
CA LEU A 87 -14.64 11.10 1.14
C LEU A 87 -15.73 11.71 2.02
N GLY A 88 -17.01 11.48 1.73
CA GLY A 88 -18.11 11.87 2.61
C GLY A 88 -17.96 11.25 4.01
N ARG A 89 -17.72 9.94 4.11
CA ARG A 89 -17.49 9.26 5.40
C ARG A 89 -16.22 9.76 6.12
N ALA A 90 -15.17 10.11 5.39
CA ALA A 90 -13.94 10.62 5.98
C ALA A 90 -14.14 11.99 6.64
N LEU A 91 -14.94 12.85 5.98
CA LEU A 91 -15.24 14.23 6.39
C LEU A 91 -16.46 14.35 7.29
N ALA A 92 -17.28 13.30 7.38
CA ALA A 92 -18.43 13.26 8.27
C ALA A 92 -18.00 13.51 9.74
N PRO A 93 -18.88 14.10 10.58
CA PRO A 93 -18.58 14.34 11.99
C PRO A 93 -18.13 13.06 12.72
N GLY A 94 -17.00 13.14 13.43
CA GLY A 94 -16.36 11.98 14.07
C GLY A 94 -15.61 11.06 13.12
N GLY A 95 -15.60 11.36 11.83
CA GLY A 95 -14.81 10.70 10.80
C GLY A 95 -13.31 10.88 10.99
N PRO A 96 -12.47 10.11 10.29
CA PRO A 96 -11.02 10.23 10.39
C PRO A 96 -10.50 11.62 10.01
N ALA A 97 -10.98 12.25 8.94
CA ALA A 97 -10.51 13.58 8.56
C ALA A 97 -10.99 14.65 9.53
N ASP A 98 -12.25 14.55 9.99
CA ASP A 98 -12.81 15.44 11.02
C ASP A 98 -11.97 15.38 12.31
N ARG A 99 -11.59 14.19 12.79
CA ARG A 99 -10.72 14.04 13.99
C ARG A 99 -9.30 14.57 13.80
N LEU A 100 -8.75 14.49 12.59
CA LEU A 100 -7.42 15.03 12.29
C LEU A 100 -7.41 16.56 12.33
N LEU A 101 -8.49 17.17 11.84
CA LEU A 101 -8.68 18.63 11.72
C LEU A 101 -9.34 19.26 12.95
N ALA A 102 -9.97 18.46 13.81
CA ALA A 102 -10.56 18.91 15.05
C ALA A 102 -9.52 19.64 15.92
N PRO A 103 -9.93 20.62 16.75
CA PRO A 103 -9.03 21.27 17.70
C PRO A 103 -8.30 20.25 18.59
N GLY A 104 -6.99 20.39 18.73
CA GLY A 104 -6.14 19.40 19.42
C GLY A 104 -5.91 18.09 18.65
N GLY A 105 -6.42 17.96 17.42
CA GLY A 105 -6.16 16.85 16.51
C GLY A 105 -4.73 16.85 15.97
N LEU A 106 -4.39 15.84 15.15
CA LEU A 106 -3.01 15.69 14.66
C LEU A 106 -2.55 16.87 13.82
N VAL A 107 -3.43 17.46 13.00
CA VAL A 107 -3.06 18.63 12.20
C VAL A 107 -2.69 19.79 13.13
N ASP A 108 -3.52 20.07 14.13
CA ASP A 108 -3.24 21.12 15.12
C ASP A 108 -1.95 20.85 15.92
N GLN A 109 -1.69 19.60 16.32
CA GLN A 109 -0.43 19.24 17.00
C GLN A 109 0.82 19.38 16.12
N LEU A 110 0.68 19.22 14.80
CA LEU A 110 1.77 19.34 13.85
C LEU A 110 1.99 20.79 13.42
N THR A 111 0.92 21.50 13.03
CA THR A 111 0.99 22.83 12.39
C THR A 111 0.64 23.98 13.32
N GLY A 112 0.00 23.71 14.46
CA GLY A 112 -0.42 24.73 15.41
C GLY A 112 0.76 25.36 16.16
N PRO A 113 0.53 26.47 16.88
CA PRO A 113 1.57 27.14 17.68
C PRO A 113 2.18 26.20 18.72
N GLY A 114 3.51 26.14 18.78
CA GLY A 114 4.25 25.20 19.64
C GLY A 114 4.20 23.74 19.15
N GLY A 115 3.58 23.49 18.00
CA GLY A 115 3.50 22.17 17.36
C GLY A 115 4.86 21.65 16.90
N VAL A 116 4.85 20.48 16.26
CA VAL A 116 6.10 19.86 15.76
C VAL A 116 6.74 20.71 14.68
N LEU A 117 5.97 21.16 13.68
CA LEU A 117 6.50 21.96 12.59
C LEU A 117 6.99 23.31 13.10
N ASP A 118 6.20 23.99 13.94
CA ASP A 118 6.58 25.27 14.52
C ASP A 118 7.93 25.17 15.27
N ARG A 119 8.13 24.14 16.11
CA ARG A 119 9.42 23.93 16.81
C ARG A 119 10.57 23.51 15.89
N LEU A 120 10.28 22.81 14.80
CA LEU A 120 11.30 22.46 13.81
C LEU A 120 11.75 23.68 13.01
N THR A 121 10.82 24.56 12.64
CA THR A 121 11.07 25.75 11.81
C THR A 121 11.40 27.01 12.61
N ALA A 122 11.16 27.00 13.92
CA ALA A 122 11.53 28.10 14.81
C ALA A 122 13.04 28.36 14.80
N GLU A 123 13.41 29.56 15.24
CA GLU A 123 14.81 29.94 15.38
C GLU A 123 15.54 29.03 16.40
N GLY A 124 16.70 28.49 16.01
CA GLY A 124 17.43 27.46 16.75
C GLY A 124 16.80 26.05 16.70
N GLY A 125 15.71 25.91 15.94
CA GLY A 125 14.96 24.67 15.74
C GLY A 125 15.74 23.60 14.97
N GLY A 126 15.14 22.40 14.88
CA GLY A 126 15.78 21.24 14.26
C GLY A 126 16.15 21.47 12.78
N LEU A 127 15.31 22.21 12.04
CA LEU A 127 15.56 22.52 10.63
C LEU A 127 16.74 23.48 10.46
N GLN A 128 16.77 24.57 11.23
CA GLN A 128 17.88 25.52 11.18
C GLN A 128 19.20 24.85 11.61
N ARG A 129 19.19 24.02 12.65
CA ARG A 129 20.38 23.28 13.09
C ARG A 129 20.86 22.24 12.09
N ALA A 130 19.94 21.65 11.32
CA ALA A 130 20.30 20.71 10.26
C ALA A 130 20.94 21.42 9.06
N LEU A 131 20.47 22.62 8.72
CA LEU A 131 20.88 23.40 7.53
C LEU A 131 22.00 24.42 7.78
N GLN A 132 22.29 24.75 9.04
CA GLN A 132 23.40 25.66 9.36
C GLN A 132 24.74 25.03 8.94
N PRO A 133 25.79 25.84 8.70
CA PRO A 133 27.11 25.33 8.37
C PRO A 133 27.64 24.30 9.39
N GLY A 134 28.10 23.15 8.89
CA GLY A 134 28.53 22.01 9.70
C GLY A 134 27.37 21.25 10.39
N GLY A 135 26.13 21.54 10.00
CA GLY A 135 24.91 20.87 10.46
C GLY A 135 24.77 19.45 9.90
N LEU A 136 23.62 18.82 10.17
CA LEU A 136 23.36 17.44 9.74
C LEU A 136 23.38 17.29 8.22
N VAL A 137 22.83 18.26 7.47
CA VAL A 137 22.81 18.19 6.01
C VAL A 137 24.24 18.21 5.50
N ASP A 138 25.05 19.19 5.91
CA ASP A 138 26.46 19.29 5.54
C ASP A 138 27.23 18.01 5.88
N GLN A 139 27.06 17.46 7.09
CA GLN A 139 27.75 16.21 7.50
C GLN A 139 27.33 14.99 6.67
N LEU A 140 26.08 14.93 6.21
CA LEU A 140 25.60 13.84 5.37
C LEU A 140 26.11 13.96 3.93
N THR A 141 26.23 15.18 3.41
CA THR A 141 26.65 15.50 2.04
C THR A 141 28.13 15.84 1.89
N ASP A 142 28.89 15.82 2.98
CA ASP A 142 30.34 16.03 2.97
C ASP A 142 31.05 14.95 2.12
N GLU A 143 32.27 15.21 1.68
CA GLU A 143 33.09 14.30 0.87
C GLU A 143 33.32 12.94 1.55
N ASN A 144 33.26 12.90 2.89
CA ASN A 144 33.33 11.68 3.68
C ASN A 144 32.00 11.33 4.39
N GLY A 145 30.93 12.00 3.97
CA GLY A 145 29.58 11.89 4.53
C GLY A 145 28.95 10.52 4.27
N LEU A 146 27.86 10.25 4.98
CA LEU A 146 27.14 8.97 4.82
C LEU A 146 26.55 8.79 3.42
N ILE A 147 26.06 9.88 2.81
CA ILE A 147 25.48 9.81 1.46
C ILE A 147 26.57 9.49 0.46
N GLU A 148 27.70 10.19 0.53
CA GLU A 148 28.84 9.95 -0.37
C GLU A 148 29.37 8.52 -0.24
N ARG A 149 29.60 8.03 0.99
CA ARG A 149 30.07 6.63 1.22
C ARG A 149 29.07 5.56 0.79
N LEU A 150 27.78 5.88 0.78
CA LEU A 150 26.75 4.95 0.33
C LEU A 150 26.67 4.89 -1.19
N LEU A 151 26.90 6.03 -1.86
CA LEU A 151 26.85 6.21 -3.31
C LEU A 151 28.20 6.06 -4.00
N SER A 152 29.30 5.97 -3.25
CA SER A 152 30.65 5.81 -3.80
C SER A 152 30.80 4.54 -4.61
N GLU A 153 31.84 4.48 -5.45
CA GLU A 153 32.29 3.23 -6.07
C GLU A 153 32.54 2.18 -4.98
N ASP A 154 32.06 0.95 -5.21
CA ASP A 154 32.03 -0.12 -4.22
C ASP A 154 31.24 0.20 -2.92
N GLY A 155 30.41 1.25 -2.94
CA GLY A 155 29.50 1.63 -1.88
C GLY A 155 28.32 0.66 -1.74
N LEU A 156 27.46 0.89 -0.74
CA LEU A 156 26.30 0.03 -0.52
C LEU A 156 25.30 0.09 -1.70
N ALA A 157 25.02 1.29 -2.22
CA ALA A 157 24.12 1.45 -3.34
C ALA A 157 24.66 0.75 -4.59
N ASP A 158 25.96 0.94 -4.87
CA ASP A 158 26.65 0.32 -5.99
C ASP A 158 26.60 -1.21 -5.90
N ARG A 159 26.96 -1.81 -4.76
CA ARG A 159 26.90 -3.28 -4.57
C ARG A 159 25.49 -3.86 -4.63
N LEU A 160 24.49 -3.11 -4.18
CA LEU A 160 23.10 -3.55 -4.22
C LEU A 160 22.55 -3.55 -5.65
N LEU A 161 22.93 -2.55 -6.44
CA LEU A 161 22.46 -2.32 -7.82
C LEU A 161 23.35 -2.95 -8.90
N ALA A 162 24.57 -3.36 -8.55
CA ALA A 162 25.48 -4.03 -9.46
C ALA A 162 24.87 -5.30 -10.07
N GLU A 163 25.38 -5.70 -11.22
CA GLU A 163 25.04 -6.98 -11.86
C GLU A 163 25.35 -8.15 -10.90
N GLY A 164 24.37 -9.02 -10.65
CA GLY A 164 24.45 -10.06 -9.62
C GLY A 164 24.38 -9.54 -8.18
N GLY A 165 24.10 -8.25 -7.99
CA GLY A 165 23.81 -7.61 -6.70
C GLY A 165 22.48 -8.10 -6.11
N LEU A 166 22.14 -7.60 -4.92
CA LEU A 166 20.92 -8.05 -4.24
C LEU A 166 19.65 -7.65 -5.00
N ILE A 167 19.59 -6.41 -5.49
CA ILE A 167 18.41 -5.90 -6.21
C ILE A 167 18.26 -6.66 -7.53
N ASP A 168 19.35 -6.86 -8.26
CA ASP A 168 19.35 -7.65 -9.50
C ASP A 168 18.86 -9.08 -9.24
N LYS A 169 19.40 -9.79 -8.24
CA LYS A 169 18.95 -11.15 -7.88
C LYS A 169 17.49 -11.22 -7.45
N LEU A 170 17.01 -10.23 -6.69
CA LEU A 170 15.63 -10.20 -6.21
C LEU A 170 14.64 -9.93 -7.34
N THR A 171 15.02 -9.07 -8.29
CA THR A 171 14.20 -8.63 -9.43
C THR A 171 14.42 -9.44 -10.72
N ALA A 172 15.38 -10.37 -10.71
CA ALA A 172 15.68 -11.26 -11.83
C ALA A 172 14.45 -12.06 -12.26
N ARG A 173 14.42 -12.48 -13.52
CA ARG A 173 13.38 -13.38 -14.04
C ARG A 173 13.37 -14.71 -13.28
N ASN A 174 12.21 -15.12 -12.81
CA ASN A 174 11.97 -16.21 -11.88
C ASN A 174 12.63 -16.00 -10.50
N GLY A 175 12.99 -14.76 -10.19
CA GLY A 175 13.55 -14.36 -8.90
C GLY A 175 12.52 -14.39 -7.78
N PRO A 176 12.96 -14.22 -6.51
CA PRO A 176 12.09 -14.27 -5.35
C PRO A 176 10.91 -13.29 -5.41
N LEU A 177 11.11 -12.08 -5.94
CA LEU A 177 10.02 -11.10 -6.02
C LEU A 177 8.97 -11.49 -7.07
N GLU A 178 9.37 -12.09 -8.19
CA GLU A 178 8.42 -12.60 -9.19
C GLU A 178 7.62 -13.79 -8.64
N GLN A 179 8.27 -14.67 -7.87
CA GLN A 179 7.58 -15.78 -7.20
C GLN A 179 6.53 -15.27 -6.20
N LEU A 180 6.88 -14.27 -5.39
CA LEU A 180 5.94 -13.64 -4.48
C LEU A 180 4.80 -12.93 -5.22
N ALA A 181 5.09 -12.25 -6.32
CA ALA A 181 4.07 -11.63 -7.16
C ALA A 181 3.11 -12.67 -7.77
N ASN A 182 3.62 -13.82 -8.22
CA ASN A 182 2.79 -14.92 -8.71
C ASN A 182 1.91 -15.52 -7.62
N VAL A 183 2.45 -15.71 -6.41
CA VAL A 183 1.65 -16.14 -5.26
C VAL A 183 0.57 -15.11 -4.93
N ALA A 184 0.89 -13.82 -4.93
CA ALA A 184 -0.10 -12.77 -4.72
C ALA A 184 -1.20 -12.77 -5.80
N ASP A 185 -0.83 -12.96 -7.09
CA ASP A 185 -1.80 -13.06 -8.19
C ASP A 185 -2.73 -14.27 -8.02
N THR A 186 -2.19 -15.43 -7.66
CA THR A 186 -3.00 -16.62 -7.39
C THR A 186 -3.96 -16.43 -6.21
N LEU A 187 -3.52 -15.82 -5.12
CA LEU A 187 -4.38 -15.47 -3.99
C LEU A 187 -5.45 -14.44 -4.39
N SER A 188 -5.10 -13.44 -5.19
CA SER A 188 -6.05 -12.45 -5.72
C SER A 188 -7.13 -13.10 -6.59
N ARG A 189 -6.78 -14.15 -7.35
CA ARG A 189 -7.76 -14.93 -8.13
C ARG A 189 -8.67 -15.80 -7.27
N LEU A 190 -8.24 -16.17 -6.06
CA LEU A 190 -9.03 -16.94 -5.12
C LEU A 190 -10.00 -16.07 -4.30
N ALA A 191 -9.75 -14.76 -4.17
CA ALA A 191 -10.60 -13.87 -3.38
C ALA A 191 -12.09 -13.90 -3.77
N PRO A 192 -12.47 -13.79 -5.07
CA PRO A 192 -13.88 -13.90 -5.48
C PRO A 192 -14.47 -15.28 -5.23
N GLY A 193 -13.65 -16.33 -5.31
CA GLY A 193 -14.05 -17.70 -5.02
C GLY A 193 -14.40 -17.91 -3.54
N MET A 194 -13.72 -17.21 -2.62
CA MET A 194 -14.05 -17.26 -1.20
C MET A 194 -15.30 -16.47 -0.85
N GLU A 195 -15.53 -15.32 -1.49
CA GLU A 195 -16.78 -14.54 -1.37
C GLU A 195 -17.98 -15.36 -1.86
N ALA A 196 -17.82 -16.11 -2.95
CA ALA A 196 -18.85 -17.01 -3.46
C ALA A 196 -19.17 -18.20 -2.53
N LEU A 197 -18.32 -18.51 -1.55
CA LEU A 197 -18.55 -19.56 -0.56
C LEU A 197 -19.35 -19.09 0.66
N GLU A 198 -19.54 -17.78 0.87
CA GLU A 198 -20.29 -17.24 2.01
C GLU A 198 -21.71 -17.83 2.12
N PRO A 199 -22.53 -17.90 1.04
CA PRO A 199 -23.86 -18.49 1.11
C PRO A 199 -23.84 -20.00 1.37
N ALA A 200 -22.81 -20.69 0.89
CA ALA A 200 -22.64 -22.12 1.12
C ALA A 200 -22.29 -22.40 2.60
N ILE A 201 -21.52 -21.52 3.24
CA ILE A 201 -21.19 -21.63 4.66
C ILE A 201 -22.43 -21.35 5.53
N GLU A 202 -23.23 -20.34 5.17
CA GLU A 202 -24.48 -20.01 5.87
C GLU A 202 -25.47 -21.18 5.84
N THR A 203 -25.71 -21.76 4.67
CA THR A 203 -26.61 -22.92 4.53
C THR A 203 -26.13 -24.16 5.29
N LEU A 204 -24.82 -24.41 5.34
CA LEU A 204 -24.25 -25.49 6.15
C LEU A 204 -24.43 -25.21 7.65
N GLN A 205 -24.27 -23.97 8.10
CA GLN A 205 -24.50 -23.58 9.49
C GLN A 205 -25.95 -23.83 9.89
N GLU A 206 -26.92 -23.44 9.05
CA GLU A 206 -28.35 -23.71 9.27
C GLU A 206 -28.66 -25.21 9.32
N ALA A 207 -28.10 -26.00 8.41
CA ALA A 207 -28.28 -27.45 8.40
C ALA A 207 -27.71 -28.12 9.66
N VAL A 208 -26.55 -27.66 10.16
CA VAL A 208 -25.95 -28.16 11.41
C VAL A 208 -26.79 -27.77 12.62
N ILE A 209 -27.34 -26.55 12.66
CA ILE A 209 -28.27 -26.12 13.71
C ILE A 209 -29.53 -27.00 13.69
N ALA A 210 -30.10 -27.25 12.51
CA ALA A 210 -31.26 -28.13 12.35
C ALA A 210 -30.97 -29.57 12.79
N LEU A 211 -29.80 -30.11 12.44
CA LEU A 211 -29.38 -31.44 12.88
C LEU A 211 -29.22 -31.51 14.40
N THR A 212 -28.63 -30.49 15.02
CA THR A 212 -28.47 -30.41 16.48
C THR A 212 -29.82 -30.38 17.19
N MET A 213 -30.81 -29.68 16.63
CA MET A 213 -32.19 -29.67 17.15
C MET A 213 -32.89 -31.04 17.03
N VAL A 214 -32.52 -31.88 16.06
CA VAL A 214 -33.08 -33.23 15.89
C VAL A 214 -32.36 -34.28 16.75
N VAL A 215 -31.05 -34.11 16.98
CA VAL A 215 -30.23 -35.05 17.76
C VAL A 215 -30.45 -34.89 19.27
N ASN A 216 -30.75 -33.68 19.76
CA ASN A 216 -31.03 -33.45 21.19
C ASN A 216 -32.26 -34.25 21.71
N PRO A 217 -33.42 -34.27 21.02
CA PRO A 217 -34.54 -35.13 21.36
C PRO A 217 -34.22 -36.63 21.31
N LEU A 218 -33.41 -37.07 20.34
CA LEU A 218 -33.01 -38.49 20.22
C LEU A 218 -32.07 -38.92 21.35
N SER A 219 -31.18 -38.03 21.83
CA SER A 219 -30.38 -38.26 23.03
C SER A 219 -31.27 -38.38 24.28
N ASN A 220 -32.36 -37.61 24.36
CA ASN A 220 -33.35 -37.68 25.44
C ASN A 220 -34.23 -38.95 25.39
N ILE A 221 -34.47 -39.51 24.20
CA ILE A 221 -35.19 -40.79 24.01
C ILE A 221 -34.29 -41.98 24.39
N ALA A 222 -32.98 -41.90 24.13
CA ALA A 222 -32.03 -42.91 24.58
C ALA A 222 -31.95 -43.00 26.11
N GLU A 223 -32.11 -41.89 26.84
CA GLU A 223 -32.20 -41.86 28.31
C GLU A 223 -33.57 -42.30 28.87
N ARG A 224 -34.65 -42.21 28.07
CA ARG A 224 -36.02 -42.54 28.48
C ARG A 224 -36.46 -43.97 28.15
N ILE A 225 -35.58 -44.84 27.65
CA ILE A 225 -35.85 -46.28 27.60
C ILE A 225 -36.04 -46.76 29.05
N PRO A 226 -37.24 -47.23 29.45
CA PRO A 226 -37.42 -47.79 30.78
C PRO A 226 -36.69 -49.13 30.80
N LEU A 227 -35.45 -49.14 31.30
CA LEU A 227 -34.79 -50.38 31.66
C LEU A 227 -35.58 -51.00 32.83
N LEU A 228 -36.43 -51.97 32.50
CA LEU A 228 -37.09 -52.83 33.48
C LEU A 228 -36.02 -53.41 34.45
N PRO A 229 -36.33 -53.53 35.75
CA PRO A 229 -35.35 -53.87 36.76
C PRO A 229 -34.98 -55.35 36.67
N ARG A 230 -33.80 -55.66 36.14
CA ARG A 230 -33.15 -56.96 36.38
C ARG A 230 -32.41 -56.91 37.71
N ARG A 231 -33.04 -57.53 38.72
CA ARG A 231 -32.42 -57.84 40.00
C ARG A 231 -31.22 -58.78 39.83
N SER A 232 -30.17 -58.42 40.56
CA SER A 232 -29.23 -59.28 41.30
C SER A 232 -27.98 -59.85 40.60
N SER A 233 -26.85 -59.30 41.08
CA SER A 233 -25.63 -59.98 41.58
C SER A 233 -24.63 -60.61 40.59
N ARG A 234 -23.45 -59.97 40.44
CA ARG A 234 -22.20 -60.47 41.04
C ARG A 234 -21.02 -59.49 40.91
N ARG A 235 -20.56 -59.02 42.08
CA ARG A 235 -19.23 -58.60 42.55
C ARG A 235 -18.06 -58.39 41.53
N PRO A 236 -17.33 -57.26 41.62
CA PRO A 236 -16.11 -57.02 40.82
C PRO A 236 -14.85 -57.70 41.43
N PRO A 237 -13.88 -58.15 40.61
CA PRO A 237 -12.52 -58.47 41.08
C PRO A 237 -11.63 -57.21 41.17
N PRO A 238 -10.57 -57.21 42.01
CA PRO A 238 -9.74 -56.04 42.28
C PRO A 238 -8.74 -55.76 41.15
N PRO A 239 -8.21 -54.52 41.05
CA PRO A 239 -7.27 -54.14 39.99
C PRO A 239 -5.91 -54.81 40.17
N ARG A 240 -5.44 -55.49 39.12
CA ARG A 240 -4.05 -55.95 39.01
C ARG A 240 -3.16 -54.75 38.71
N THR A 241 -2.28 -54.43 39.65
CA THR A 241 -1.17 -53.49 39.45
C THR A 241 -0.18 -54.07 38.43
N VAL A 242 0.01 -53.38 37.31
CA VAL A 242 1.09 -53.69 36.35
C VAL A 242 2.40 -53.17 36.94
N ARG A 243 3.31 -54.10 37.23
CA ARG A 243 4.68 -53.82 37.68
C ARG A 243 5.49 -53.39 36.46
N SER A 244 5.91 -52.13 36.42
CA SER A 244 6.83 -51.59 35.43
C SER A 244 8.13 -52.41 35.45
N GLN A 245 8.42 -53.08 34.34
CA GLN A 245 9.67 -53.80 34.17
C GLN A 245 10.76 -52.75 33.86
N ARG A 246 11.74 -52.66 34.76
CA ARG A 246 13.00 -51.93 34.57
C ARG A 246 13.59 -52.30 33.20
N VAL A 247 13.70 -51.33 32.31
CA VAL A 247 14.77 -51.31 31.31
C VAL A 247 15.89 -50.50 31.97
N VAL A 248 16.88 -51.23 32.46
CA VAL A 248 18.22 -50.69 32.71
C VAL A 248 18.93 -50.88 31.40
N ASP A 249 19.40 -49.79 30.79
CA ASP A 249 20.62 -49.85 29.99
C ASP A 249 21.47 -48.60 30.26
N PRO A 250 22.80 -48.75 30.22
CA PRO A 250 23.74 -47.94 30.99
C PRO A 250 24.20 -46.66 30.27
N ASP A 251 24.61 -45.73 31.12
CA ASP A 251 25.46 -44.55 30.94
C ASP A 251 26.36 -44.55 29.67
N PRO A 252 26.44 -43.40 28.97
CA PRO A 252 27.71 -42.68 29.08
C PRO A 252 27.52 -41.16 29.01
N THR A 253 28.02 -40.41 29.98
CA THR A 253 28.97 -39.31 29.72
C THR A 253 29.52 -38.74 31.01
N ASP A 254 30.76 -39.17 31.29
CA ASP A 254 31.65 -38.55 32.24
C ASP A 254 31.90 -37.08 31.91
N LEU A 255 31.86 -36.34 33.00
CA LEU A 255 32.37 -35.00 33.25
C LEU A 255 33.79 -34.80 32.69
N GLU A 256 33.96 -33.93 31.70
CA GLU A 256 35.16 -33.10 31.61
C GLU A 256 34.80 -31.63 31.42
N ARG A 257 35.05 -30.87 32.49
CA ARG A 257 35.07 -29.41 32.53
C ARG A 257 36.36 -28.91 31.89
N PRO A 258 36.34 -27.90 31.01
CA PRO A 258 37.53 -27.12 30.72
C PRO A 258 37.69 -26.00 31.76
N THR A 259 38.82 -25.98 32.45
CA THR A 259 39.32 -24.84 33.23
C THR A 259 40.24 -23.99 32.34
N GLU A 260 39.84 -22.77 32.04
CA GLU A 260 40.75 -21.64 31.75
C GLU A 260 41.18 -20.96 33.07
N PRO A 261 42.07 -19.95 33.09
CA PRO A 261 43.39 -19.83 32.44
C PRO A 261 44.47 -19.39 33.46
N HIS A 262 45.75 -19.42 33.07
CA HIS A 262 46.80 -18.55 33.61
C HIS A 262 47.91 -18.32 32.59
#